data_AF-A0A1B8ZWT4-F1
#
_entry.id   AF-A0A1B8ZWT4-F1
#
_cell.length_a   1.000
_cell.length_b   1.000
_cell.length_c   1.000
_cell.angle_alpha   90.00
_cell.angle_beta   90.00
_cell.angle_gamma   90.00
#
_symmetry.space_group_name_H-M   'P 1'
#
loop_
_entity.id
_entity.type
_entity.pdbx_description
1 polymer ?
#
loop_
_entity_poly.entity_id
_entity_poly.type
_entity_poly.pdbx_seq_one_letter_code
_entity_poly.pdbx_strand_id
1 'polypeptide(L)'
;MEITFSNSIKHNQDHFDYIKNKNNKYVYGTKYSHSDKKYLELINKSIPHYIQSTEFKDAPLSIEEIFAFNRVLEEQIEYWLSLRVHIPIKEGTDTVTYKGETIELDIRPIDINDNDKALRDLLRLHDIIKECLEEDKPLYLSIYEED
;
A
#
# COMPACT_ATOMS: atom_id res chain seq x y z
N MET A 1 10.17 5.97 -11.62
CA MET A 1 8.71 5.69 -11.58
C MET A 1 8.24 5.58 -10.13
N GLU A 2 7.30 6.44 -9.79
CA GLU A 2 6.62 6.50 -8.50
C GLU A 2 5.23 5.86 -8.64
N ILE A 3 4.83 5.06 -7.65
CA ILE A 3 3.48 4.51 -7.55
C ILE A 3 2.89 5.03 -6.25
N THR A 4 1.72 5.65 -6.30
CA THR A 4 1.01 6.13 -5.10
C THR A 4 -0.42 5.65 -5.10
N PHE A 5 -0.86 5.18 -3.94
CA PHE A 5 -2.27 4.92 -3.64
C PHE A 5 -2.75 5.90 -2.58
N SER A 6 -3.94 6.47 -2.74
CA SER A 6 -4.53 7.39 -1.76
C SER A 6 -6.05 7.28 -1.68
N ASN A 7 -6.61 7.65 -0.53
CA ASN A 7 -8.06 7.75 -0.35
C ASN A 7 -8.67 9.08 -0.85
N SER A 8 -7.83 10.01 -1.31
CA SER A 8 -8.22 11.31 -1.85
C SER A 8 -7.24 11.78 -2.93
N ILE A 9 -7.65 12.77 -3.74
CA ILE A 9 -6.81 13.38 -4.78
C ILE A 9 -5.62 14.07 -4.13
N LYS A 10 -4.40 13.68 -4.51
CA LYS A 10 -3.15 14.17 -3.90
C LYS A 10 -2.40 15.17 -4.78
N HIS A 11 -2.32 14.96 -6.09
CA HIS A 11 -1.38 15.66 -6.97
C HIS A 11 -1.71 17.12 -7.25
N ASN A 12 -2.96 17.52 -7.05
CA ASN A 12 -3.39 18.92 -7.19
C ASN A 12 -3.32 19.69 -5.86
N GLN A 13 -2.79 19.09 -4.80
CA GLN A 13 -2.70 19.70 -3.46
C GLN A 13 -1.23 19.89 -3.07
N ASP A 14 -0.96 20.95 -2.31
CA ASP A 14 0.32 21.10 -1.64
C ASP A 14 0.55 19.91 -0.68
N HIS A 15 1.79 19.40 -0.64
CA HIS A 15 2.11 18.22 0.16
C HIS A 15 1.87 18.44 1.66
N PHE A 16 2.24 19.61 2.20
CA PHE A 16 2.09 19.90 3.62
C PHE A 16 0.62 20.07 4.00
N ASP A 17 -0.17 20.71 3.13
CA ASP A 17 -1.62 20.80 3.32
C ASP A 17 -2.29 19.42 3.25
N TYR A 18 -1.86 18.57 2.32
CA TYR A 18 -2.39 17.21 2.16
C TYR A 18 -2.16 16.38 3.43
N ILE A 19 -0.93 16.35 3.98
CA ILE A 19 -0.60 15.56 5.18
C ILE A 19 -1.15 16.17 6.48
N LYS A 20 -1.48 17.47 6.50
CA LYS A 20 -2.08 18.14 7.65
C LYS A 20 -3.54 17.72 7.86
N ASN A 21 -4.24 17.35 6.79
CA ASN A 21 -5.57 16.77 6.89
C ASN A 21 -5.48 15.31 7.35
N LYS A 22 -5.88 15.04 8.59
CA LYS A 22 -5.83 13.69 9.19
C LYS A 22 -6.71 12.65 8.48
N ASN A 23 -7.67 13.09 7.67
CA ASN A 23 -8.50 12.20 6.88
C ASN A 23 -7.81 11.76 5.59
N ASN A 24 -6.76 12.46 5.15
CA ASN A 24 -6.00 12.05 3.97
C ASN A 24 -5.03 10.92 4.36
N LYS A 25 -5.11 9.82 3.63
CA LYS A 25 -4.24 8.64 3.78
C LYS A 25 -3.66 8.29 2.42
N TYR A 26 -2.40 7.86 2.43
CA TYR A 26 -1.72 7.46 1.20
C TYR A 26 -0.55 6.52 1.54
N VAL A 27 -0.18 5.70 0.55
CA VAL A 27 0.99 4.83 0.60
C VAL A 27 1.77 5.00 -0.71
N TYR A 28 3.07 5.20 -0.57
CA TYR A 28 4.00 5.11 -1.69
C TYR A 28 4.36 3.64 -1.91
N GLY A 29 4.22 3.17 -3.15
CA GLY A 29 4.75 1.87 -3.55
C GLY A 29 6.28 1.84 -3.60
N THR A 30 6.92 3.02 -3.67
CA THR A 30 8.33 3.14 -4.05
C THR A 30 8.97 4.37 -3.39
N LYS A 31 10.05 4.16 -2.63
CA LYS A 31 11.22 5.08 -2.58
C LYS A 31 12.42 4.44 -1.89
N TYR A 32 12.23 3.41 -1.05
CA TYR A 32 13.31 2.88 -0.20
C TYR A 32 13.26 1.36 0.08
N SER A 33 12.73 0.54 -0.82
CA SER A 33 12.70 -0.92 -0.69
C SER A 33 12.53 -1.56 -2.06
N HIS A 34 12.88 -2.84 -2.23
CA HIS A 34 12.72 -3.65 -3.44
C HIS A 34 11.23 -3.87 -3.88
N SER A 35 10.33 -2.92 -3.61
CA SER A 35 8.87 -3.05 -3.64
C SER A 35 8.20 -2.63 -4.96
N ASP A 36 8.87 -1.84 -5.81
CA ASP A 36 8.29 -1.32 -7.06
C ASP A 36 7.79 -2.45 -7.97
N LYS A 37 8.63 -3.49 -8.13
CA LYS A 37 8.26 -4.68 -8.91
C LYS A 37 7.05 -5.39 -8.31
N LYS A 38 6.90 -5.40 -6.99
CA LYS A 38 5.80 -6.07 -6.32
C LYS A 38 4.49 -5.31 -6.48
N TYR A 39 4.48 -4.00 -6.28
CA TYR A 39 3.27 -3.22 -6.56
C TYR A 39 2.84 -3.34 -8.02
N LEU A 40 3.77 -3.28 -8.98
CA LEU A 40 3.46 -3.52 -10.39
C LEU A 40 2.94 -4.94 -10.64
N GLU A 41 3.51 -5.97 -10.02
CA GLU A 41 2.99 -7.34 -10.11
C GLU A 41 1.54 -7.44 -9.59
N LEU A 42 1.21 -6.78 -8.47
CA LEU A 42 -0.13 -6.76 -7.91
C LEU A 42 -1.11 -6.03 -8.84
N ILE A 43 -0.73 -4.84 -9.32
CA ILE A 43 -1.51 -4.05 -10.30
C ILE A 43 -1.73 -4.86 -11.57
N ASN A 44 -0.70 -5.53 -12.11
CA ASN A 44 -0.80 -6.31 -13.34
C ASN A 44 -1.74 -7.52 -13.19
N LYS A 45 -1.76 -8.14 -12.01
CA LYS A 45 -2.63 -9.29 -11.72
C LYS A 45 -4.11 -8.92 -11.55
N SER A 46 -4.41 -7.68 -11.19
CA SER A 46 -5.76 -7.26 -10.76
C SER A 46 -6.39 -6.19 -11.64
N ILE A 47 -5.61 -5.19 -12.03
CA ILE A 47 -6.04 -4.00 -12.79
C ILE A 47 -5.04 -3.66 -13.91
N PRO A 48 -4.75 -4.62 -14.83
CA PRO A 48 -3.62 -4.53 -15.77
C PRO A 48 -3.66 -3.35 -16.74
N HIS A 49 -4.83 -2.79 -17.02
CA HIS A 49 -4.98 -1.69 -17.98
C HIS A 49 -4.31 -0.39 -17.48
N TYR A 50 -4.09 -0.22 -16.16
CA TYR A 50 -3.32 0.89 -15.60
C TYR A 50 -1.81 0.78 -15.82
N ILE A 51 -1.28 -0.40 -16.17
CA ILE A 51 0.15 -0.55 -16.52
C ILE A 51 0.37 -0.27 -18.01
N GLN A 52 -0.67 -0.47 -18.81
CA GLN A 52 -0.63 -0.24 -20.26
C GLN A 52 -0.82 1.24 -20.63
N SER A 53 -1.24 2.08 -19.68
CA SER A 53 -1.42 3.51 -19.86
C SER A 53 -0.11 4.29 -19.76
N THR A 54 -0.05 5.42 -20.46
CA THR A 54 0.91 6.51 -20.17
C THR A 54 0.81 6.95 -18.72
N GLU A 55 1.84 7.64 -18.22
CA GLU A 55 1.85 8.21 -16.86
C GLU A 55 0.54 8.94 -16.51
N PHE A 56 0.08 8.75 -15.28
CA PHE A 56 -1.16 9.34 -14.79
C PHE A 56 -1.07 9.63 -13.29
N LYS A 57 -1.89 10.59 -12.86
CA LYS A 57 -1.97 11.07 -11.49
C LYS A 57 -3.43 11.03 -11.03
N ASP A 58 -3.64 10.49 -9.83
CA ASP A 58 -4.93 10.36 -9.16
C ASP A 58 -6.05 9.77 -10.05
N ALA A 59 -5.76 8.69 -10.77
CA ALA A 59 -6.81 7.97 -11.49
C ALA A 59 -7.68 7.21 -10.48
N PRO A 60 -9.01 7.44 -10.46
CA PRO A 60 -9.90 6.75 -9.54
C PRO A 60 -10.11 5.31 -10.01
N LEU A 61 -9.98 4.36 -9.10
CA LEU A 61 -10.41 2.98 -9.31
C LEU A 61 -11.93 2.87 -9.08
N SER A 62 -12.60 2.12 -9.94
CA SER A 62 -13.96 1.63 -9.71
C SER A 62 -14.02 0.68 -8.51
N ILE A 63 -15.23 0.47 -7.97
CA ILE A 63 -15.44 -0.44 -6.84
C ILE A 63 -15.01 -1.87 -7.20
N GLU A 64 -15.30 -2.33 -8.42
CA GLU A 64 -14.90 -3.65 -8.92
C GLU A 64 -13.38 -3.80 -8.97
N GLU A 65 -12.68 -2.75 -9.41
CA GLU A 65 -11.21 -2.71 -9.43
C GLU A 65 -10.62 -2.69 -8.02
N ILE A 66 -11.23 -1.95 -7.09
CA ILE A 66 -10.82 -1.95 -5.68
C ILE A 66 -10.95 -3.35 -5.09
N PHE A 67 -12.07 -4.05 -5.32
CA PHE A 67 -12.23 -5.44 -4.86
C PHE A 67 -11.23 -6.40 -5.50
N ALA A 68 -11.01 -6.29 -6.81
CA ALA A 68 -10.06 -7.13 -7.52
C ALA A 68 -8.62 -6.93 -7.01
N PHE A 69 -8.23 -5.67 -6.80
CA PHE A 69 -6.93 -5.30 -6.25
C PHE A 69 -6.78 -5.75 -4.79
N ASN A 70 -7.81 -5.53 -3.96
CA ASN A 70 -7.80 -5.94 -2.55
C ASN A 70 -7.57 -7.43 -2.38
N ARG A 71 -8.22 -8.27 -3.20
CA ARG A 71 -8.04 -9.72 -3.16
C ARG A 71 -6.58 -10.12 -3.38
N VAL A 72 -5.95 -9.57 -4.42
CA VAL A 72 -4.56 -9.88 -4.76
C VAL A 72 -3.59 -9.31 -3.71
N LEU A 73 -3.92 -8.15 -3.13
CA LEU A 73 -3.18 -7.56 -2.00
C LEU A 73 -3.24 -8.46 -0.76
N GLU A 74 -4.42 -8.95 -0.39
CA GLU A 74 -4.61 -9.87 0.73
C GLU A 74 -3.84 -11.17 0.52
N GLU A 75 -3.92 -11.79 -0.65
CA GLU A 75 -3.12 -12.99 -0.99
C GLU A 75 -1.62 -12.74 -0.78
N GLN A 76 -1.12 -11.55 -1.14
CA GLN A 76 0.28 -11.19 -0.97
C GLN A 76 0.66 -10.96 0.50
N ILE A 77 -0.21 -10.32 1.28
CA ILE A 77 -0.04 -10.12 2.72
C ILE A 77 0.04 -11.48 3.42
N GLU A 78 -0.91 -12.37 3.16
CA GLU A 78 -0.97 -13.71 3.76
C GLU A 78 0.27 -14.54 3.38
N TYR A 79 0.69 -14.49 2.12
CA TYR A 79 1.91 -15.15 1.69
C TYR A 79 3.13 -14.64 2.47
N TRP A 80 3.30 -13.32 2.61
CA TRP A 80 4.44 -12.78 3.37
C TRP A 80 4.36 -13.09 4.85
N LEU A 81 3.18 -13.02 5.47
CA LEU A 81 2.98 -13.43 6.85
C LEU A 81 3.37 -14.90 7.08
N SER A 82 3.05 -15.78 6.13
CA SER A 82 3.41 -17.21 6.21
C SER A 82 4.92 -17.49 6.17
N LEU A 83 5.71 -16.56 5.61
CA LEU A 83 7.17 -16.67 5.55
C LEU A 83 7.86 -16.09 6.77
N ARG A 84 7.16 -15.34 7.62
CA ARG A 84 7.77 -14.64 8.75
C ARG A 84 8.19 -15.61 9.82
N VAL A 85 9.34 -15.31 10.41
CA VAL A 85 9.74 -15.92 11.68
C VAL A 85 9.24 -15.02 12.80
N HIS A 86 8.62 -15.63 13.81
CA HIS A 86 8.25 -14.90 15.03
C HIS A 86 9.53 -14.48 15.78
N ILE A 87 9.70 -13.18 16.00
CA ILE A 87 10.86 -12.60 16.70
C ILE A 87 10.37 -12.06 18.04
N PRO A 88 11.09 -12.30 19.16
CA PRO A 88 10.74 -11.71 20.44
C PRO A 88 10.67 -10.19 20.39
N ILE A 89 9.67 -9.62 21.07
CA ILE A 89 9.42 -8.18 21.18
C ILE A 89 10.69 -7.44 21.61
N LYS A 90 11.06 -6.42 20.84
CA LYS A 90 12.12 -5.47 21.17
C LYS A 90 11.61 -4.05 21.02
N GLU A 91 12.21 -3.13 21.76
CA GLU A 91 11.95 -1.70 21.58
C GLU A 91 12.14 -1.31 20.11
N GLY A 92 11.16 -0.60 19.56
CA GLY A 92 11.14 -0.16 18.16
C GLY A 92 10.38 -1.05 17.16
N THR A 93 9.64 -2.07 17.60
CA THR A 93 8.69 -2.80 16.73
C THR A 93 7.43 -1.98 16.47
N ASP A 94 6.96 -1.97 15.22
CA ASP A 94 5.69 -1.41 14.80
C ASP A 94 4.58 -2.46 15.00
N THR A 95 3.36 -2.04 15.32
CA THR A 95 2.24 -2.97 15.59
C THR A 95 1.06 -2.62 14.71
N VAL A 96 0.58 -3.59 13.93
CA VAL A 96 -0.56 -3.43 13.02
C VAL A 96 -1.60 -4.50 13.31
N THR A 97 -2.89 -4.18 13.21
CA THR A 97 -3.96 -5.17 13.37
C THR A 97 -4.44 -5.63 12.01
N TYR A 98 -4.47 -6.94 11.78
CA TYR A 98 -4.95 -7.55 10.54
C TYR A 98 -5.83 -8.75 10.85
N LYS A 99 -7.07 -8.76 10.33
CA LYS A 99 -8.06 -9.82 10.56
C LYS A 99 -8.27 -10.20 12.04
N GLY A 100 -8.12 -9.23 12.94
CA GLY A 100 -8.28 -9.41 14.39
C GLY A 100 -7.02 -9.88 15.12
N GLU A 101 -5.92 -10.12 14.39
CA GLU A 101 -4.63 -10.47 14.96
C GLU A 101 -3.71 -9.24 15.02
N THR A 102 -2.98 -9.10 16.13
CA THR A 102 -1.93 -8.09 16.25
C THR A 102 -0.64 -8.66 15.66
N ILE A 103 -0.16 -8.01 14.60
CA ILE A 103 1.08 -8.33 13.92
C ILE A 103 2.13 -7.31 14.35
N GLU A 104 3.24 -7.81 14.86
CA GLU A 104 4.41 -7.02 15.23
C GLU A 104 5.42 -7.06 14.09
N LEU A 105 5.90 -5.91 13.63
CA LEU A 105 6.82 -5.75 12.49
C LEU A 105 8.10 -5.06 12.94
N ASP A 106 9.25 -5.64 12.58
CA ASP A 106 10.56 -5.00 12.79
C ASP A 106 10.99 -4.30 11.50
N ILE A 107 10.70 -3.00 11.41
CA ILE A 107 10.98 -2.19 10.20
C ILE A 107 12.45 -1.75 10.09
N ARG A 108 13.30 -2.16 11.02
CA ARG A 108 14.74 -1.89 10.97
C ARG A 108 15.38 -2.72 9.86
N PRO A 109 16.49 -2.27 9.25
CA PRO A 109 17.22 -3.05 8.26
C PRO A 109 17.96 -4.20 8.98
N ILE A 110 17.25 -5.30 9.26
CA ILE A 110 17.76 -6.49 9.93
C ILE A 110 17.48 -7.74 9.09
N ASP A 111 18.37 -8.74 9.14
CA ASP A 111 18.37 -9.90 8.22
C ASP A 111 17.29 -10.97 8.49
N ILE A 112 16.39 -10.79 9.46
CA ILE A 112 15.46 -11.87 9.89
C ILE A 112 14.14 -11.82 9.12
N ASN A 113 13.57 -10.63 8.93
CA ASN A 113 12.30 -10.41 8.23
C ASN A 113 12.45 -9.22 7.27
N ASP A 114 13.25 -9.39 6.21
CA ASP A 114 13.60 -8.32 5.26
C ASP A 114 12.39 -7.62 4.61
N ASN A 115 11.22 -8.27 4.64
CA ASN A 115 9.98 -7.76 4.06
C ASN A 115 9.08 -7.00 5.04
N ASP A 116 9.42 -6.88 6.33
CA ASP A 116 8.51 -6.29 7.34
C ASP A 116 8.14 -4.84 7.02
N LYS A 117 9.07 -4.07 6.46
CA LYS A 117 8.79 -2.70 5.97
C LYS A 117 7.78 -2.71 4.82
N ALA A 118 7.97 -3.59 3.82
CA ALA A 118 7.08 -3.70 2.68
C ALA A 118 5.69 -4.23 3.11
N LEU A 119 5.67 -5.21 4.02
CA LEU A 119 4.45 -5.76 4.60
C LEU A 119 3.65 -4.70 5.35
N ARG A 120 4.33 -3.84 6.13
CA ARG A 120 3.68 -2.68 6.76
C ARG A 120 2.98 -1.79 5.72
N ASP A 121 3.64 -1.52 4.60
CA ASP A 121 3.08 -0.65 3.58
C ASP A 121 1.88 -1.32 2.87
N LEU A 122 1.93 -2.64 2.62
CA LEU A 122 0.76 -3.40 2.13
C LEU A 122 -0.40 -3.41 3.12
N LEU A 123 -0.13 -3.58 4.42
CA LEU A 123 -1.14 -3.54 5.47
C LEU A 123 -1.78 -2.15 5.59
N ARG A 124 -0.99 -1.08 5.48
CA ARG A 124 -1.53 0.30 5.42
C ARG A 124 -2.39 0.52 4.19
N LEU A 125 -2.00 -0.01 3.03
CA LEU A 125 -2.80 0.06 1.82
C LEU A 125 -4.12 -0.72 1.98
N HIS A 126 -4.09 -1.87 2.66
CA HIS A 126 -5.29 -2.63 3.01
C HIS A 126 -6.27 -1.80 3.86
N ASP A 127 -5.77 -1.09 4.86
CA ASP A 127 -6.59 -0.21 5.69
C ASP A 127 -7.20 0.96 4.89
N ILE A 128 -6.44 1.54 3.96
CA ILE A 128 -6.93 2.59 3.05
C ILE A 128 -8.06 2.03 2.17
N ILE A 129 -7.87 0.84 1.60
CA ILE A 129 -8.87 0.19 0.75
C ILE A 129 -10.15 -0.09 1.52
N LYS A 130 -10.04 -0.62 2.74
CA LYS A 130 -11.20 -0.85 3.62
C LYS A 130 -11.98 0.43 3.86
N GLU A 131 -11.30 1.51 4.20
CA GLU A 131 -11.94 2.82 4.37
C GLU A 131 -12.64 3.28 3.09
N CYS A 132 -12.00 3.14 1.92
CA CYS A 132 -12.62 3.47 0.64
C CYS A 132 -13.89 2.67 0.37
N LEU A 133 -13.89 1.36 0.66
CA LEU A 133 -15.04 0.48 0.50
C LEU A 133 -16.16 0.77 1.52
N GLU A 134 -15.80 1.06 2.78
CA GLU A 134 -16.76 1.37 3.85
C GLU A 134 -17.44 2.72 3.65
N GLU A 135 -16.73 3.70 3.10
CA GLU A 135 -17.24 5.06 2.84
C GLU A 135 -17.80 5.25 1.42
N ASP A 136 -17.81 4.19 0.59
CA ASP A 136 -18.25 4.24 -0.82
C ASP A 136 -17.54 5.34 -1.64
N LYS A 137 -16.20 5.42 -1.49
CA LYS A 137 -15.35 6.41 -2.16
C LYS A 137 -14.24 5.73 -2.98
N PRO A 138 -13.74 6.39 -4.05
CA PRO A 138 -12.69 5.81 -4.88
C PRO A 138 -11.37 5.68 -4.12
N LEU A 139 -10.60 4.65 -4.48
CA LEU A 139 -9.16 4.60 -4.26
C LEU A 139 -8.49 5.29 -5.46
N TYR A 140 -7.59 6.23 -5.22
CA TYR A 140 -6.84 6.90 -6.28
C TYR A 140 -5.48 6.24 -6.48
N LEU A 141 -5.13 5.94 -7.73
CA LEU A 141 -3.84 5.41 -8.14
C LEU A 141 -3.09 6.45 -8.97
N SER A 142 -1.78 6.58 -8.74
CA SER A 142 -0.89 7.40 -9.56
C SER A 142 0.34 6.58 -9.95
N ILE A 143 0.75 6.68 -11.22
CA ILE A 143 1.97 6.07 -11.76
C ILE A 143 2.63 7.09 -12.70
N TYR A 144 3.79 7.62 -12.33
CA TYR A 144 4.51 8.65 -13.10
C TYR A 144 6.01 8.66 -12.77
N GLU A 145 6.87 9.26 -13.58
CA GLU A 145 8.27 9.53 -13.24
C GLU A 145 8.39 10.84 -12.45
N GLU A 146 9.14 10.80 -11.35
CA GLU A 146 9.50 12.00 -10.56
C GLU A 146 10.64 12.71 -11.33
N ASP A 147 10.43 13.98 -11.71
CA ASP A 147 11.43 14.82 -12.40
C ASP A 147 12.71 15.06 -11.56
#